data_AF-A0A1I7SI39-F1
#
_entry.id   AF-A0A1I7SI39-F1
#
_cell.length_a   1.000
_cell.length_b   1.000
_cell.length_c   1.000
_cell.angle_alpha   90.00
_cell.angle_beta   90.00
_cell.angle_gamma   90.00
#
_symmetry.space_group_name_H-M   'P 1'
#
loop_
_entity.id
_entity.type
_entity.pdbx_description
1 polymer ?
#
loop_
_entity_poly.entity_id
_entity_poly.type
_entity_poly.pdbx_seq_one_letter_code
_entity_poly.pdbx_strand_id
1 'polypeptide(L)'
;MNRWVYYSACEELRFAATFLDRLQKIDNPGDRMSLIAGFIISGYSGMSIRNRKPFNPLLGETFDYISDDGWKYHAEQVSHHPPVSACN
;
A
#
# COMPACT_ATOMS: atom_id res chain seq x y z
N MET A 1 17.08 8.40 6.32
CA MET A 1 15.84 9.17 6.16
C MET A 1 14.75 8.48 6.98
N ASN A 2 14.12 9.20 7.90
CA ASN A 2 13.08 8.71 8.79
C ASN A 2 11.84 8.33 7.96
N ARG A 3 11.42 7.06 7.96
CA ARG A 3 10.24 6.59 7.19
C ARG A 3 8.99 6.55 8.08
N TRP A 4 7.99 7.32 7.69
CA TRP A 4 6.64 7.28 8.26
C TRP A 4 5.93 5.97 7.91
N VAL A 5 4.97 5.54 8.74
CA VAL A 5 4.17 4.33 8.48
C VAL A 5 3.44 4.42 7.14
N TYR A 6 2.98 5.61 6.76
CA TYR A 6 2.26 5.85 5.51
C TYR A 6 3.07 5.54 4.27
N TYR A 7 4.34 5.95 4.25
CA TYR A 7 5.21 5.66 3.11
C TYR A 7 5.41 4.14 2.95
N SER A 8 5.50 3.42 4.07
CA SER A 8 5.68 1.96 4.04
C SER A 8 4.43 1.23 3.56
N ALA A 9 3.24 1.70 3.95
CA ALA A 9 1.95 1.17 3.51
C ALA A 9 1.69 1.51 2.04
N CYS A 10 1.95 2.75 1.62
CA CYS A 10 1.83 3.19 0.23
C CYS A 10 2.77 2.40 -0.71
N GLU A 11 3.97 2.02 -0.25
CA GLU A 11 4.90 1.19 -1.03
C GLU A 11 4.34 -0.21 -1.38
N GLU A 12 3.37 -0.72 -0.63
CA GLU A 12 2.74 -2.02 -0.92
C GLU A 12 1.98 -1.97 -2.26
N LEU A 13 1.56 -0.77 -2.68
CA LEU A 13 0.88 -0.53 -3.96
C LEU A 13 1.84 -0.26 -5.13
N ARG A 14 3.16 -0.40 -4.95
CA ARG A 14 4.17 -0.10 -5.99
C ARG A 14 3.89 -0.79 -7.33
N PHE A 15 3.33 -1.99 -7.31
CA PHE A 15 3.03 -2.75 -8.53
C PHE A 15 1.57 -2.64 -8.99
N ALA A 16 0.76 -1.77 -8.37
CA ALA A 16 -0.67 -1.66 -8.63
C ALA A 16 -0.99 -1.50 -10.12
N ALA A 17 -0.33 -0.57 -10.83
CA ALA A 17 -0.56 -0.36 -12.26
C ALA A 17 -0.36 -1.65 -13.08
N THR A 18 0.75 -2.36 -12.84
CA THR A 18 1.06 -3.61 -13.56
C THR A 18 0.02 -4.70 -13.32
N PHE A 19 -0.44 -4.87 -12.08
CA PHE A 19 -1.38 -5.93 -11.72
C PHE A 19 -2.82 -5.57 -12.10
N LEU A 20 -3.26 -4.32 -11.87
CA LEU A 20 -4.63 -3.87 -12.16
C LEU A 20 -4.94 -3.94 -13.66
N ASP A 21 -4.02 -3.52 -14.51
CA ASP A 21 -4.18 -3.59 -15.98
C ASP A 21 -4.33 -5.03 -16.50
N ARG A 22 -3.69 -5.99 -15.82
CA ARG A 22 -3.77 -7.41 -16.16
C ARG A 22 -5.04 -8.03 -15.60
N LEU A 23 -5.42 -7.70 -14.37
CA LEU A 23 -6.62 -8.21 -13.71
C LEU A 23 -7.90 -7.89 -14.49
N GLN A 24 -7.98 -6.71 -15.11
CA GLN A 24 -9.11 -6.30 -15.95
C GLN A 24 -9.29 -7.17 -17.20
N LYS A 25 -8.23 -7.87 -17.64
CA LYS A 25 -8.21 -8.67 -18.88
C LYS A 25 -8.42 -10.16 -18.64
N ILE A 26 -8.51 -10.60 -17.39
CA ILE A 26 -8.68 -12.02 -17.04
C ILE A 26 -10.15 -12.31 -16.80
N ASP A 27 -10.73 -13.20 -17.59
CA ASP A 27 -12.14 -13.62 -17.45
C ASP A 27 -12.31 -14.73 -16.42
N ASN A 28 -11.37 -15.67 -16.35
CA ASN A 28 -11.45 -16.82 -15.44
C ASN A 28 -11.28 -16.37 -13.97
N PRO A 29 -12.24 -16.64 -13.07
CA PRO A 29 -12.15 -16.22 -11.67
C PRO A 29 -10.95 -16.80 -10.91
N GLY A 30 -10.53 -18.04 -11.22
CA GLY A 30 -9.39 -18.71 -10.58
C GLY A 30 -8.05 -18.08 -10.97
N ASP A 31 -7.88 -17.76 -12.26
CA ASP A 31 -6.69 -17.05 -12.74
C ASP A 31 -6.64 -15.63 -12.17
N ARG A 32 -7.80 -14.95 -12.08
CA ARG A 32 -7.90 -13.62 -11.47
C ARG A 32 -7.50 -13.66 -9.99
N MET A 33 -7.99 -14.65 -9.24
CA MET A 33 -7.61 -14.85 -7.84
C MET A 33 -6.10 -15.10 -7.69
N SER A 34 -5.52 -15.92 -8.56
CA SER A 34 -4.08 -16.20 -8.56
C SER A 34 -3.25 -14.93 -8.78
N LEU A 35 -3.69 -14.05 -9.68
CA LEU A 35 -3.03 -12.77 -9.93
C LEU A 35 -3.21 -11.78 -8.77
N ILE A 36 -4.39 -11.74 -8.12
CA ILE A 36 -4.62 -10.97 -6.89
C ILE A 36 -3.67 -11.43 -5.77
N ALA A 37 -3.52 -12.75 -5.58
CA ALA A 37 -2.59 -13.29 -4.60
C ALA A 37 -1.14 -12.87 -4.89
N GLY A 38 -0.74 -12.91 -6.17
CA GLY A 38 0.55 -12.41 -6.62
C GLY A 38 0.76 -10.92 -6.32
N PHE A 39 -0.27 -10.09 -6.50
CA PHE A 39 -0.24 -8.67 -6.17
C PHE A 39 0.00 -8.45 -4.67
N ILE A 40 -0.76 -9.14 -3.81
CA ILE A 40 -0.62 -9.04 -2.34
C ILE A 40 0.81 -9.43 -1.91
N ILE A 41 1.34 -10.54 -2.44
CA ILE A 41 2.69 -11.02 -2.12
C ILE A 41 3.76 -10.02 -2.59
N SER A 42 3.55 -9.38 -3.75
CA SER A 42 4.51 -8.40 -4.29
C SER A 42 4.73 -7.18 -3.39
N GLY A 43 3.72 -6.80 -2.59
CA GLY A 43 3.81 -5.72 -1.60
C GLY A 43 4.89 -5.96 -0.53
N TYR A 44 5.26 -7.22 -0.27
CA TYR A 44 6.29 -7.60 0.69
C TYR A 44 7.73 -7.50 0.12
N SER A 45 7.89 -7.26 -1.18
CA SER A 45 9.21 -7.21 -1.84
C SER A 45 10.19 -6.19 -1.23
N GLY A 46 9.66 -5.10 -0.67
CA GLY A 46 10.43 -4.06 0.00
C GLY A 46 10.69 -4.31 1.50
N MET A 47 10.13 -5.37 2.11
CA MET A 47 10.20 -5.55 3.56
C MET A 47 11.57 -6.01 4.07
N SER A 48 12.35 -6.73 3.25
CA SER A 48 13.68 -7.25 3.63
C SER A 48 14.68 -6.15 4.03
N ILE A 49 14.47 -4.91 3.58
CA ILE A 49 15.31 -3.76 3.88
C ILE A 49 14.74 -2.85 4.99
N ARG A 50 13.53 -3.14 5.51
CA ARG A 50 12.83 -2.32 6.53
C ARG A 50 13.07 -2.83 7.96
N ASN A 51 14.30 -2.69 8.45
CA ASN A 51 14.71 -3.18 9.76
C ASN A 51 14.44 -2.22 10.94
N ARG A 52 13.66 -1.15 10.73
CA ARG A 52 13.41 -0.11 11.74
C ARG A 52 11.92 0.15 11.91
N LYS A 53 11.51 0.34 13.16
CA LYS A 53 10.14 0.73 13.51
C LYS A 53 9.81 2.07 12.83
N PRO A 54 8.70 2.17 12.07
CA PRO A 54 8.25 3.44 11.53
C PRO A 54 7.75 4.37 12.64
N PHE A 55 7.68 5.67 12.35
CA PHE A 55 7.06 6.63 13.26
C PHE A 55 5.57 6.34 13.40
N ASN A 56 5.07 6.41 14.64
CA ASN A 56 3.64 6.35 14.92
C ASN A 56 3.03 7.73 14.58
N PRO A 57 2.09 7.83 13.64
CA PRO A 57 1.52 9.13 13.25
C PRO A 57 0.78 9.82 14.40
N LEU A 58 0.71 11.14 14.31
CA LEU A 58 -0.15 11.96 15.17
C LEU A 58 -1.62 11.75 14.80
N LEU A 59 -2.53 11.90 15.75
CA LEU A 59 -3.98 11.84 15.47
C LEU A 59 -4.36 12.93 14.45
N GLY A 60 -5.03 12.54 13.38
CA GLY A 60 -5.39 13.44 12.26
C GLY A 60 -4.23 13.77 11.32
N GLU A 61 -3.04 13.18 11.49
CA GLU A 61 -1.96 13.31 10.51
C GLU A 61 -2.38 12.64 9.20
N THR A 62 -2.23 13.35 8.08
CA THR A 62 -2.57 12.86 6.75
C THR A 62 -1.34 12.62 5.88
N PHE A 63 -1.49 11.75 4.89
CA PHE A 63 -0.50 11.46 3.87
C PHE A 63 -1.17 11.30 2.51
N ASP A 64 -0.70 12.03 1.53
CA ASP A 64 -1.15 11.96 0.14
C ASP A 64 0.01 11.58 -0.77
N TYR A 65 -0.25 10.67 -1.70
CA TYR A 65 0.70 10.27 -2.74
C TYR A 65 0.00 10.06 -4.08
N ILE A 66 0.69 10.45 -5.14
CA ILE A 66 0.32 10.19 -6.53
C ILE A 66 1.52 9.51 -7.17
N SER A 67 1.31 8.32 -7.72
CA SER A 67 2.37 7.61 -8.43
C SER A 67 2.59 8.16 -9.83
N ASP A 68 3.74 7.85 -10.41
CA ASP A 68 4.05 8.18 -11.80
C ASP A 68 3.05 7.50 -12.78
N ASP A 69 2.50 6.35 -12.38
CA ASP A 69 1.48 5.62 -13.13
C ASP A 69 0.04 6.13 -12.86
N GLY A 70 -0.13 7.17 -12.04
CA GLY A 70 -1.39 7.89 -11.86
C GLY A 70 -2.36 7.33 -10.81
N TRP A 71 -2.02 6.25 -10.11
CA TRP A 71 -2.80 5.84 -8.94
C TRP A 71 -2.54 6.77 -7.76
N LYS A 72 -3.56 6.93 -6.93
CA LYS A 72 -3.54 7.85 -5.79
C LYS A 72 -3.67 7.06 -4.50
N TYR A 73 -3.10 7.59 -3.44
CA TYR A 73 -3.21 7.04 -2.10
C TYR A 73 -3.37 8.17 -1.12
N HIS A 74 -4.45 8.12 -0.36
CA HIS A 74 -4.72 9.00 0.76
C HIS A 74 -4.75 8.17 2.04
N ALA A 75 -4.11 8.64 3.10
CA ALA A 75 -4.17 8.02 4.41
C ALA A 75 -4.28 9.04 5.54
N GLU A 76 -4.95 8.64 6.62
CA GLU A 76 -5.12 9.44 7.84
C GLU A 76 -5.03 8.56 9.09
N GLN A 77 -4.44 9.10 10.15
CA GLN A 77 -4.47 8.50 11.48
C GLN A 77 -5.80 8.81 12.16
N VAL A 78 -6.75 7.88 12.05
CA VAL A 78 -8.11 8.06 12.57
C VAL A 78 -8.25 7.76 14.07
N SER A 79 -7.25 7.10 14.67
CA SER A 79 -7.23 6.83 16.12
C SER A 79 -5.79 6.73 16.64
N HIS A 80 -5.53 7.17 17.87
CA HIS A 80 -4.21 7.05 18.52
C HIS A 80 -4.19 5.99 19.64
N HIS A 81 -5.35 5.68 20.22
CA HIS A 81 -5.51 4.71 21.30
C HIS A 81 -6.75 3.82 21.06
N PRO A 82 -6.61 2.67 20.36
CA PRO A 82 -5.38 2.15 19.75
C PRO A 82 -4.97 2.91 18.47
N PRO A 83 -3.70 2.87 18.05
CA PRO A 83 -3.27 3.50 16.81
C PRO A 83 -3.87 2.78 15.60
N VAL A 84 -4.69 3.50 14.82
CA VAL A 84 -5.31 3.02 13.57
C VAL A 84 -5.14 4.08 12.49
N SER A 85 -4.67 3.66 11.32
CA SER A 85 -4.65 4.48 10.11
C SER A 85 -5.68 3.92 9.11
N ALA A 86 -6.40 4.80 8.43
CA ALA A 86 -7.28 4.47 7.31
C ALA A 86 -6.62 4.92 6.00
N CYS A 87 -6.90 4.25 4.88
CA CYS A 87 -6.41 4.65 3.57
C CYS A 87 -7.40 4.34 2.44
N ASN A 88 -7.28 5.07 1.32
CA ASN A 88 -8.07 4.90 0.10
C ASN A 88 -7.22 5.17 -1.16
#